data_AF-A0A532TZ58-F1
#
_entry.id   AF-A0A532TZ58-F1
#
_cell.length_a   1.000
_cell.length_b   1.000
_cell.length_c   1.000
_cell.angle_alpha   90.00
_cell.angle_beta   90.00
_cell.angle_gamma   90.00
#
_symmetry.space_group_name_H-M   'P 1'
#
loop_
_entity.id
_entity.type
_entity.pdbx_description
1 polymer ?
#
loop_
_entity_poly.entity_id
_entity_poly.type
_entity_poly.pdbx_seq_one_letter_code
_entity_poly.pdbx_strand_id
1 'polypeptide(L)'
;MEEPNDLTLNDLSKSFKEFDEKIGAFSSILEKFGLDIITKMGQTNLKITQLTDKINELDKATIDIKSLIPQLSNVIENQKILEKDLDLIKSLIININISPSKKEGVEDVIERNESATDKKESIISQLNDLKADLEDSDDPQAVKSILEKIKEEIFEFTGGHRILYEISQVTNRLNSAKSLSDLFDAENSSSESIEKYLEEKIEFWINKLMVKN
;
A
#
# COMPACT_ATOMS: atom_id res chain seq x y z
N MET A 1 -3.00 96.39 55.69
CA MET A 1 -4.01 95.72 54.85
C MET A 1 -3.36 95.49 53.51
N GLU A 2 -2.99 94.24 53.23
CA GLU A 2 -2.86 93.67 51.88
C GLU A 2 -2.72 92.16 52.09
N GLU A 3 -3.65 91.40 51.53
CA GLU A 3 -3.83 89.96 51.73
C GLU A 3 -2.79 89.15 50.95
N PRO A 4 -2.02 88.26 51.58
CA PRO A 4 -1.07 87.41 50.86
C PRO A 4 -1.59 85.99 50.55
N ASN A 5 -2.88 85.68 50.78
CA ASN A 5 -3.39 84.30 50.71
C ASN A 5 -4.02 83.88 49.37
N ASP A 6 -4.23 84.82 48.43
CA ASP A 6 -4.96 84.53 47.18
C ASP A 6 -4.05 83.97 46.06
N LEU A 7 -2.74 84.28 46.08
CA LEU A 7 -1.77 83.76 45.10
C LEU A 7 -1.50 82.25 45.29
N THR A 8 -1.37 81.79 46.54
CA THR A 8 -1.00 80.41 46.86
C THR A 8 -2.14 79.42 46.65
N LEU A 9 -3.39 79.86 46.86
CA LEU A 9 -4.57 79.02 46.70
C LEU A 9 -4.91 78.81 45.21
N ASN A 10 -4.67 79.85 44.39
CA ASN A 10 -4.79 79.76 42.94
C ASN A 10 -3.69 78.87 42.31
N ASP A 11 -2.44 78.93 42.79
CA ASP A 11 -1.36 78.04 42.32
C ASP A 11 -1.60 76.57 42.71
N LEU A 12 -2.15 76.31 43.90
CA LEU A 12 -2.53 74.97 44.32
C LEU A 12 -3.69 74.43 43.46
N SER A 13 -4.72 75.26 43.22
CA SER A 13 -5.87 74.93 42.37
C SER A 13 -5.44 74.63 40.92
N LYS A 14 -4.49 75.40 40.39
CA LYS A 14 -3.90 75.16 39.06
C LYS A 14 -3.12 73.85 39.02
N SER A 15 -2.30 73.57 40.03
CA SER A 15 -1.54 72.32 40.15
C SER A 15 -2.46 71.09 40.25
N PHE A 16 -3.58 71.20 40.96
CA PHE A 16 -4.59 70.13 41.02
C PHE A 16 -5.30 69.91 39.68
N LYS A 17 -5.62 70.97 38.94
CA LYS A 17 -6.17 70.86 37.58
C LYS A 17 -5.18 70.20 36.61
N GLU A 18 -3.91 70.61 36.64
CA GLU A 18 -2.87 69.99 35.81
C GLU A 18 -2.64 68.51 36.16
N PHE A 19 -2.78 68.16 37.44
CA PHE A 19 -2.70 66.77 37.90
C PHE A 19 -3.89 65.94 37.38
N ASP A 20 -5.11 66.46 37.51
CA ASP A 20 -6.33 65.79 37.03
C ASP A 20 -6.30 65.61 35.50
N GLU A 21 -5.83 66.62 34.76
CA GLU A 21 -5.60 66.52 33.31
C GLU A 21 -4.57 65.43 32.96
N LYS A 22 -3.48 65.31 33.73
CA LYS A 22 -2.48 64.25 33.54
C LYS A 22 -3.02 62.86 33.88
N ILE A 23 -3.86 62.73 34.90
CA ILE A 23 -4.53 61.47 35.25
C ILE A 23 -5.54 61.09 34.17
N GLY A 24 -6.31 62.04 33.65
CA GLY A 24 -7.20 61.82 32.51
C GLY A 24 -6.45 61.38 31.25
N ALA A 25 -5.32 62.02 30.95
CA ALA A 25 -4.45 61.63 29.84
C ALA A 25 -3.87 60.22 30.04
N PHE A 26 -3.43 59.88 31.26
CA PHE A 26 -2.94 58.54 31.59
C PHE A 26 -4.02 57.47 31.47
N SER A 27 -5.24 57.76 31.94
CA SER A 27 -6.39 56.85 31.78
C SER A 27 -6.70 56.60 30.31
N SER A 28 -6.66 57.63 29.47
CA SER A 28 -6.86 57.49 28.02
C SER A 28 -5.75 56.66 27.36
N ILE A 29 -4.50 56.81 27.80
CA ILE A 29 -3.38 55.99 27.32
C ILE A 29 -3.59 54.52 27.72
N LEU A 30 -4.00 54.27 28.96
CA LEU A 30 -4.23 52.91 29.47
C LEU A 30 -5.38 52.21 28.72
N GLU A 31 -6.47 52.93 28.44
CA GLU A 31 -7.60 52.42 27.68
C GLU A 31 -7.20 52.06 26.24
N LYS A 32 -6.47 52.96 25.56
CA LYS A 32 -5.95 52.70 24.20
C LYS A 32 -4.99 51.52 24.18
N PHE A 33 -4.13 51.41 25.19
CA PHE A 33 -3.18 50.31 25.31
C PHE A 33 -3.90 48.98 25.56
N GLY A 34 -4.90 48.95 26.43
CA GLY A 34 -5.74 47.78 26.67
C GLY A 34 -6.46 47.32 25.41
N LEU A 35 -7.03 48.26 24.64
CA LEU A 35 -7.72 47.95 23.39
C LEU A 35 -6.76 47.45 22.29
N ASP A 36 -5.55 48.01 22.20
CA ASP A 36 -4.53 47.52 21.27
C ASP A 36 -4.06 46.11 21.64
N ILE A 37 -3.88 45.80 22.94
CA ILE A 37 -3.57 44.45 23.40
C ILE A 37 -4.67 43.46 23.03
N ILE A 38 -5.93 43.77 23.35
CA ILE A 38 -7.07 42.89 23.05
C ILE A 38 -7.15 42.65 21.54
N THR A 39 -6.97 43.70 20.74
CA THR A 39 -6.99 43.61 19.27
C THR A 39 -5.86 42.73 18.75
N LYS A 40 -4.62 42.96 19.21
CA LYS A 40 -3.45 42.16 18.81
C LYS A 40 -3.56 40.71 19.27
N MET A 41 -4.09 40.46 20.46
CA MET A 41 -4.31 39.11 20.98
C MET A 41 -5.38 38.38 20.17
N GLY A 42 -6.47 39.06 19.81
CA GLY A 42 -7.51 38.52 18.92
C GLY A 42 -6.96 38.17 17.54
N GLN A 43 -6.17 39.07 16.93
CA GLN A 43 -5.50 38.81 15.66
C GLN A 43 -4.50 37.65 15.75
N THR A 44 -3.75 37.56 16.85
CA THR A 44 -2.80 36.47 17.08
C THR A 44 -3.52 35.14 17.24
N ASN A 45 -4.62 35.10 17.98
CA ASN A 45 -5.43 33.90 18.15
C ASN A 45 -5.97 33.41 16.80
N LEU A 46 -6.52 34.31 15.98
CA LEU A 46 -6.96 33.98 14.62
C LEU A 46 -5.82 33.38 13.78
N LYS A 47 -4.61 33.98 13.82
CA LYS A 47 -3.44 33.47 13.11
C LYS A 47 -3.01 32.09 13.61
N ILE A 48 -3.07 31.84 14.92
CA ILE A 48 -2.76 30.53 15.51
C ILE A 48 -3.78 29.48 15.05
N THR A 49 -5.08 29.81 15.03
CA THR A 49 -6.11 28.92 14.51
C THR A 49 -5.86 28.59 13.04
N GLN A 50 -5.61 29.60 12.21
CA GLN A 50 -5.28 29.39 10.78
C GLN A 50 -4.02 28.55 10.59
N LEU A 51 -2.99 28.73 11.42
CA LEU A 51 -1.79 27.89 11.39
C LEU A 51 -2.09 26.45 11.81
N THR A 52 -2.95 26.26 12.81
CA THR A 52 -3.40 24.95 13.28
C THR A 52 -4.16 24.22 12.18
N ASP A 53 -5.07 24.90 11.50
CA ASP A 53 -5.82 24.33 10.37
C ASP A 53 -4.87 23.90 9.24
N LYS A 54 -3.89 24.74 8.89
CA LYS A 54 -2.86 24.41 7.89
C LYS A 54 -1.99 23.22 8.30
N ILE A 55 -1.68 23.08 9.59
CA ILE A 55 -0.94 21.91 10.10
C ILE A 55 -1.78 20.64 9.93
N ASN A 56 -3.08 20.71 10.21
CA ASN A 56 -3.98 19.57 10.02
C ASN A 56 -4.13 19.18 8.54
N GLU A 57 -4.23 20.18 7.64
CA GLU A 57 -4.22 19.95 6.20
C GLU A 57 -2.91 19.30 5.73
N LEU A 58 -1.77 19.76 6.26
CA LEU A 58 -0.45 19.20 5.95
C LEU A 58 -0.30 17.76 6.45
N ASP A 59 -0.81 17.47 7.65
CA ASP A 59 -0.81 16.10 8.20
C ASP A 59 -1.64 15.16 7.32
N LYS A 60 -2.84 15.60 6.90
CA LYS A 60 -3.67 14.84 5.95
C LYS A 60 -2.97 14.61 4.61
N ALA A 61 -2.38 15.66 4.02
CA ALA A 61 -1.60 15.52 2.79
C ALA A 61 -0.40 14.57 2.96
N THR A 62 0.21 14.54 4.14
CA THR A 62 1.31 13.62 4.47
C THR A 62 0.82 12.17 4.54
N ILE A 63 -0.35 11.93 5.13
CA ILE A 63 -1.00 10.61 5.13
C ILE A 63 -1.29 10.17 3.69
N ASP A 64 -1.85 11.05 2.86
CA ASP A 64 -2.14 10.76 1.46
C ASP A 64 -0.86 10.41 0.69
N ILE A 65 0.23 11.19 0.86
CA ILE A 65 1.54 10.88 0.27
C ILE A 65 2.08 9.52 0.73
N LYS A 66 2.00 9.21 2.02
CA LYS A 66 2.41 7.89 2.53
C LYS A 66 1.59 6.76 1.91
N SER A 67 0.30 7.00 1.65
CA SER A 67 -0.58 6.03 0.97
C SER A 67 -0.23 5.83 -0.51
N LEU A 68 0.43 6.79 -1.16
CA LEU A 68 0.87 6.65 -2.55
C LEU A 68 2.08 5.71 -2.70
N ILE A 69 2.87 5.49 -1.64
CA ILE A 69 4.03 4.57 -1.66
C ILE A 69 3.63 3.14 -2.08
N PRO A 70 2.62 2.48 -1.48
CA PRO A 70 2.19 1.17 -1.94
C PRO A 70 1.60 1.20 -3.35
N GLN A 71 0.90 2.27 -3.74
CA GLN A 71 0.37 2.40 -5.11
C GLN A 71 1.51 2.47 -6.14
N LEU A 72 2.55 3.24 -5.85
CA LEU A 72 3.75 3.32 -6.70
C LEU A 72 4.47 1.97 -6.77
N SER A 73 4.54 1.25 -5.64
CA SER A 73 5.15 -0.09 -5.60
C SER A 73 4.41 -1.06 -6.51
N ASN A 74 3.07 -1.05 -6.51
CA ASN A 74 2.24 -1.84 -7.42
C ASN A 74 2.47 -1.45 -8.89
N VAL A 75 2.59 -0.15 -9.19
CA VAL A 75 2.88 0.32 -10.56
C VAL A 75 4.24 -0.19 -11.03
N ILE A 76 5.27 -0.14 -10.17
CA ILE A 76 6.61 -0.66 -10.49
C ILE A 76 6.57 -2.17 -10.72
N GLU A 77 5.83 -2.92 -9.91
CA GLU A 77 5.65 -4.37 -10.10
C GLU A 77 4.96 -4.69 -11.43
N ASN A 78 3.88 -3.98 -11.75
CA ASN A 78 3.20 -4.10 -13.04
C ASN A 78 4.12 -3.78 -14.22
N GLN A 79 4.99 -2.77 -14.09
CA GLN A 79 5.98 -2.44 -15.11
C GLN A 79 6.99 -3.58 -15.32
N LYS A 80 7.46 -4.22 -14.24
CA LYS A 80 8.36 -5.39 -14.35
C LYS A 80 7.69 -6.57 -15.03
N ILE A 81 6.39 -6.80 -14.77
CA ILE A 81 5.62 -7.85 -15.46
C ILE A 81 5.53 -7.52 -16.95
N LEU A 82 5.21 -6.28 -17.30
CA LEU A 82 5.10 -5.84 -18.69
C LEU A 82 6.44 -5.94 -19.44
N GLU A 83 7.55 -5.63 -18.77
CA GLU A 83 8.89 -5.79 -19.33
C GLU A 83 9.20 -7.26 -19.66
N LYS A 84 8.88 -8.19 -18.75
CA LYS A 84 9.01 -9.64 -19.01
C LYS A 84 8.15 -10.11 -20.18
N ASP A 85 6.91 -9.63 -20.26
CA ASP A 85 5.99 -9.98 -21.36
C ASP A 85 6.51 -9.43 -22.70
N LEU A 86 7.08 -8.22 -22.71
CA LEU A 86 7.72 -7.64 -23.90
C LEU A 86 8.94 -8.45 -24.36
N ASP A 87 9.76 -8.91 -23.43
CA ASP A 87 10.92 -9.75 -23.75
C ASP A 87 10.51 -11.12 -24.29
N LEU A 88 9.42 -11.68 -23.78
CA LEU A 88 8.81 -12.89 -24.33
C LEU A 88 8.31 -12.64 -25.76
N ILE A 89 7.61 -11.54 -26.02
CA ILE A 89 7.18 -11.15 -27.38
C ILE A 89 8.37 -10.98 -28.31
N LYS A 90 9.45 -10.29 -27.89
CA LYS A 90 10.68 -10.15 -28.69
C LYS A 90 11.26 -11.52 -29.05
N SER A 91 11.31 -12.43 -28.09
CA SER A 91 11.84 -13.78 -28.28
C SER A 91 10.99 -14.56 -29.29
N LEU A 92 9.66 -14.48 -29.18
CA LEU A 92 8.73 -15.10 -30.13
C LEU A 92 8.89 -14.52 -31.55
N ILE A 93 9.03 -13.19 -31.68
CA ILE A 93 9.24 -12.53 -32.98
C ILE A 93 10.57 -12.96 -33.62
N ILE A 94 11.65 -13.05 -32.84
CA ILE A 94 12.95 -13.55 -33.31
C ILE A 94 12.79 -14.97 -33.85
N ASN A 95 12.10 -15.84 -33.10
CA ASN A 95 11.86 -17.23 -33.52
C ASN A 95 10.98 -17.33 -34.77
N ILE A 96 9.98 -16.44 -34.94
CA ILE A 96 9.12 -16.41 -36.14
C ILE A 96 9.89 -15.95 -37.39
N ASN A 97 10.81 -14.99 -37.26
CA ASN A 97 11.63 -14.52 -38.38
C ASN A 97 12.71 -15.53 -38.81
N ILE A 98 12.97 -16.56 -38.00
CA ILE A 98 13.82 -17.71 -38.35
C ILE A 98 12.91 -18.83 -38.86
N SER A 99 12.16 -18.56 -39.92
CA SER A 99 11.48 -19.62 -40.67
C SER A 99 12.51 -20.25 -41.64
N PRO A 100 12.80 -21.56 -41.54
CA PRO A 100 13.82 -22.18 -42.37
C PRO A 100 13.33 -22.26 -43.82
N SER A 101 14.03 -21.58 -44.73
CA SER A 101 13.84 -21.80 -46.16
C SER A 101 14.17 -23.26 -46.47
N LYS A 102 13.20 -23.98 -47.03
CA LYS A 102 13.30 -25.35 -47.55
C LYS A 102 14.70 -25.69 -48.10
N LYS A 103 15.34 -26.71 -47.54
CA LYS A 103 16.11 -27.68 -48.31
C LYS A 103 15.71 -29.08 -47.88
N GLU A 104 15.34 -29.86 -48.90
CA GLU A 104 15.04 -31.28 -48.82
C GLU A 104 16.23 -32.07 -48.25
N GLY A 105 15.90 -33.08 -47.45
CA GLY A 105 16.73 -34.26 -47.28
C GLY A 105 17.80 -34.18 -46.19
N VAL A 106 17.40 -34.18 -44.93
CA VAL A 106 18.00 -34.99 -43.86
C VAL A 106 16.87 -35.26 -42.86
N GLU A 107 16.69 -36.52 -42.47
CA GLU A 107 15.94 -36.87 -41.25
C GLU A 107 16.70 -36.29 -40.05
N ASP A 108 16.56 -34.98 -39.81
CA ASP A 108 16.84 -34.45 -38.48
C ASP A 108 15.63 -34.81 -37.63
N VAL A 109 15.80 -35.87 -36.85
CA VAL A 109 15.04 -36.10 -35.63
C VAL A 109 15.00 -34.74 -34.93
N ILE A 110 13.82 -34.11 -34.94
CA ILE A 110 13.58 -32.94 -34.11
C ILE A 110 13.77 -33.47 -32.69
N GLU A 111 14.95 -33.25 -32.11
CA GLU A 111 15.12 -33.28 -30.67
C GLU A 111 14.20 -32.17 -30.14
N ARG A 112 12.93 -32.54 -29.90
CA ARG A 112 12.09 -31.84 -28.95
C ARG A 112 12.96 -31.71 -27.71
N ASN A 113 13.04 -30.51 -27.17
CA ASN A 113 13.74 -30.26 -25.93
C ASN A 113 12.99 -31.02 -24.82
N GLU A 114 13.29 -32.32 -24.65
CA GLU A 114 12.61 -33.26 -23.76
C GLU A 114 12.51 -32.65 -22.37
N SER A 115 13.59 -32.01 -21.90
CA SER A 115 13.67 -31.34 -20.61
C SER A 115 12.54 -30.34 -20.29
N ALA A 116 12.03 -29.58 -21.28
CA ALA A 116 10.95 -28.62 -21.03
C ALA A 116 9.57 -29.29 -21.00
N THR A 117 9.41 -30.39 -21.74
CA THR A 117 8.19 -31.20 -21.75
C THR A 117 8.13 -32.06 -20.48
N ASP A 118 9.26 -32.65 -20.09
CA ASP A 118 9.43 -33.46 -18.88
C ASP A 118 9.17 -32.64 -17.60
N LYS A 119 9.65 -31.39 -17.53
CA LYS A 119 9.39 -30.51 -16.38
C LYS A 119 7.91 -30.15 -16.26
N LYS A 120 7.24 -29.87 -17.38
CA LYS A 120 5.79 -29.60 -17.41
C LYS A 120 4.99 -30.82 -16.95
N GLU A 121 5.32 -32.00 -17.50
CA GLU A 121 4.67 -33.25 -17.14
C GLU A 121 4.93 -33.63 -15.68
N SER A 122 6.14 -33.41 -15.16
CA SER A 122 6.48 -33.58 -13.73
C SER A 122 5.62 -32.70 -12.83
N ILE A 123 5.51 -31.40 -13.12
CA ILE A 123 4.68 -30.47 -12.33
C ILE A 123 3.21 -30.88 -12.36
N ILE A 124 2.70 -31.28 -13.52
CA ILE A 124 1.31 -31.74 -13.66
C ILE A 124 1.09 -33.04 -12.89
N SER A 125 2.04 -33.97 -12.92
CA SER A 125 1.99 -35.20 -12.12
C SER A 125 1.92 -34.87 -10.63
N GLN A 126 2.84 -34.03 -10.13
CA GLN A 126 2.86 -33.65 -8.72
C GLN A 126 1.58 -32.94 -8.25
N LEU A 127 0.97 -32.12 -9.13
CA LEU A 127 -0.32 -31.49 -8.85
C LEU A 127 -1.47 -32.51 -8.80
N ASN A 128 -1.47 -33.51 -9.68
CA ASN A 128 -2.47 -34.58 -9.65
C ASN A 128 -2.27 -35.51 -8.45
N ASP A 129 -1.02 -35.82 -8.10
CA ASP A 129 -0.68 -36.62 -6.91
C ASP A 129 -1.15 -35.89 -5.65
N LEU A 130 -0.88 -34.58 -5.55
CA LEU A 130 -1.39 -33.76 -4.46
C LEU A 130 -2.92 -33.76 -4.41
N LYS A 131 -3.60 -33.65 -5.56
CA LYS A 131 -5.07 -33.69 -5.61
C LYS A 131 -5.62 -35.01 -5.07
N ALA A 132 -4.97 -36.14 -5.40
CA ALA A 132 -5.36 -37.44 -4.86
C ALA A 132 -5.07 -37.55 -3.35
N ASP A 133 -3.94 -37.02 -2.90
CA ASP A 133 -3.55 -37.04 -1.48
C ASP A 133 -4.47 -36.19 -0.59
N LEU A 134 -5.16 -35.17 -1.15
CA LEU A 134 -6.12 -34.35 -0.39
C LEU A 134 -7.33 -35.15 0.09
N GLU A 135 -7.74 -36.20 -0.64
CA GLU A 135 -8.85 -37.08 -0.24
C GLU A 135 -8.47 -37.96 0.97
N ASP A 136 -7.17 -38.25 1.15
CA ASP A 136 -6.65 -39.23 2.11
C ASP A 136 -5.89 -38.61 3.30
N SER A 137 -5.51 -37.33 3.25
CA SER A 137 -4.66 -36.68 4.24
C SER A 137 -5.21 -35.34 4.73
N ASP A 138 -5.62 -35.27 6.00
CA ASP A 138 -6.09 -34.04 6.68
C ASP A 138 -4.96 -33.22 7.34
N ASP A 139 -3.73 -33.28 6.84
CA ASP A 139 -2.59 -32.52 7.39
C ASP A 139 -2.26 -31.27 6.54
N PRO A 140 -2.64 -30.05 6.99
CA PRO A 140 -2.31 -28.81 6.30
C PRO A 140 -0.80 -28.57 6.10
N GLN A 141 0.07 -29.06 6.98
CA GLN A 141 1.52 -28.82 6.88
C GLN A 141 2.18 -29.74 5.84
N ALA A 142 1.69 -30.97 5.70
CA ALA A 142 2.11 -31.86 4.62
C ALA A 142 1.76 -31.27 3.25
N VAL A 143 0.50 -30.85 3.07
CA VAL A 143 0.02 -30.21 1.84
C VAL A 143 0.81 -28.94 1.52
N LYS A 144 1.07 -28.11 2.53
CA LYS A 144 1.87 -26.89 2.38
C LYS A 144 3.27 -27.18 1.83
N SER A 145 3.95 -28.20 2.37
CA SER A 145 5.31 -28.56 1.97
C SER A 145 5.37 -28.99 0.50
N ILE A 146 4.36 -29.75 0.06
CA ILE A 146 4.22 -30.17 -1.34
C ILE A 146 3.96 -28.96 -2.24
N LEU A 147 3.04 -28.07 -1.84
CA LEU A 147 2.74 -26.84 -2.59
C LEU A 147 3.93 -25.90 -2.71
N GLU A 148 4.77 -25.76 -1.67
CA GLU A 148 5.98 -24.94 -1.73
C GLU A 148 7.00 -25.51 -2.72
N LYS A 149 7.15 -26.84 -2.77
CA LYS A 149 8.01 -27.51 -3.77
C LYS A 149 7.48 -27.30 -5.20
N ILE A 150 6.18 -27.54 -5.41
CA ILE A 150 5.54 -27.32 -6.72
C ILE A 150 5.67 -25.85 -7.15
N LYS A 151 5.55 -24.92 -6.21
CA LYS A 151 5.73 -23.48 -6.46
C LYS A 151 7.14 -23.16 -6.97
N GLU A 152 8.18 -23.75 -6.40
CA GLU A 152 9.56 -23.59 -6.87
C GLU A 152 9.73 -24.14 -8.29
N GLU A 153 9.20 -25.35 -8.57
CA GLU A 153 9.25 -25.95 -9.90
C GLU A 153 8.48 -25.12 -10.95
N ILE A 154 7.32 -24.57 -10.61
CA ILE A 154 6.54 -23.67 -11.48
C ILE A 154 7.28 -22.35 -11.73
N PHE A 155 8.01 -21.83 -10.73
CA PHE A 155 8.83 -20.64 -10.88
C PHE A 155 9.98 -20.89 -11.86
N GLU A 156 10.68 -22.02 -11.74
CA GLU A 156 11.72 -22.41 -12.70
C GLU A 156 11.18 -22.62 -14.11
N PHE A 157 10.01 -23.25 -14.24
CA PHE A 157 9.43 -23.60 -15.54
C PHE A 157 8.80 -22.41 -16.28
N THR A 158 8.10 -21.53 -15.57
CA THR A 158 7.28 -20.48 -16.20
C THR A 158 7.62 -19.05 -15.78
N GLY A 159 8.42 -18.86 -14.72
CA GLY A 159 8.59 -17.57 -14.05
C GLY A 159 7.29 -16.95 -13.51
N GLY A 160 6.19 -17.72 -13.47
CA GLY A 160 4.82 -17.23 -13.61
C GLY A 160 4.19 -16.58 -12.37
N HIS A 161 3.89 -15.29 -12.46
CA HIS A 161 3.41 -14.49 -11.31
C HIS A 161 2.06 -14.92 -10.69
N ARG A 162 1.07 -15.34 -11.49
CA ARG A 162 -0.30 -15.58 -10.98
C ARG A 162 -0.47 -16.91 -10.24
N ILE A 163 0.05 -18.01 -10.78
CA ILE A 163 -0.06 -19.33 -10.11
C ILE A 163 0.75 -19.30 -8.82
N LEU A 164 1.94 -18.71 -8.84
CA LEU A 164 2.78 -18.55 -7.64
C LEU A 164 2.09 -17.70 -6.56
N TYR A 165 1.37 -16.65 -6.96
CA TYR A 165 0.59 -15.83 -6.04
C TYR A 165 -0.56 -16.64 -5.41
N GLU A 166 -1.34 -17.34 -6.23
CA GLU A 166 -2.47 -18.17 -5.75
C GLU A 166 -1.97 -19.29 -4.82
N ILE A 167 -0.87 -19.99 -5.17
CA ILE A 167 -0.24 -20.96 -4.28
C ILE A 167 0.18 -20.29 -2.96
N SER A 168 0.80 -19.09 -3.01
CA SER A 168 1.22 -18.39 -1.79
C SER A 168 0.05 -18.01 -0.88
N GLN A 169 -1.11 -17.64 -1.44
CA GLN A 169 -2.32 -17.38 -0.66
C GLN A 169 -2.81 -18.65 0.05
N VAL A 170 -2.83 -19.78 -0.67
CA VAL A 170 -3.18 -21.08 -0.10
C VAL A 170 -2.18 -21.49 0.98
N THR A 171 -0.87 -21.41 0.73
CA THR A 171 0.19 -21.70 1.71
C THR A 171 0.03 -20.86 2.98
N ASN A 172 -0.30 -19.57 2.83
CA ASN A 172 -0.57 -18.69 3.98
C ASN A 172 -1.82 -19.11 4.76
N ARG A 173 -2.87 -19.56 4.07
CA ARG A 173 -4.08 -20.08 4.71
C ARG A 173 -3.81 -21.40 5.44
N LEU A 174 -2.98 -22.27 4.87
CA LEU A 174 -2.56 -23.54 5.49
C LEU A 174 -1.72 -23.33 6.75
N ASN A 175 -0.94 -22.24 6.84
CA ASN A 175 -0.20 -21.89 8.06
C ASN A 175 -1.11 -21.65 9.28
N SER A 176 -2.34 -21.18 9.06
CA SER A 176 -3.30 -20.89 10.12
C SER A 176 -4.39 -21.96 10.25
N ALA A 177 -4.43 -22.95 9.36
CA ALA A 177 -5.40 -24.04 9.37
C ALA A 177 -5.00 -25.13 10.36
N LYS A 178 -5.99 -25.71 11.04
CA LYS A 178 -5.80 -26.91 11.87
C LYS A 178 -6.13 -28.18 11.10
N SER A 179 -7.03 -28.08 10.13
CA SER A 179 -7.53 -29.17 9.29
C SER A 179 -7.82 -28.63 7.90
N LEU A 180 -7.76 -29.48 6.87
CA LEU A 180 -8.16 -29.14 5.51
C LEU A 180 -9.69 -28.99 5.37
N SER A 181 -10.44 -29.56 6.31
CA SER A 181 -11.89 -29.35 6.44
C SER A 181 -12.25 -27.95 6.97
N ASP A 182 -11.28 -27.19 7.48
CA ASP A 182 -11.52 -25.80 7.90
C ASP A 182 -11.97 -24.94 6.70
N LEU A 183 -12.81 -23.94 6.96
CA LEU A 183 -13.25 -22.99 5.92
C LEU A 183 -12.06 -22.20 5.36
N PHE A 184 -11.99 -22.04 4.04
CA PHE A 184 -10.92 -21.25 3.42
C PHE A 184 -10.95 -19.79 3.89
N ASP A 185 -12.14 -19.18 3.97
CA ASP A 185 -12.38 -17.88 4.60
C ASP A 185 -13.14 -18.07 5.92
N ALA A 186 -12.45 -17.85 7.04
CA ALA A 186 -13.00 -18.02 8.38
C ALA A 186 -14.08 -16.99 8.74
N GLU A 187 -14.13 -15.84 8.04
CA GLU A 187 -15.12 -14.78 8.28
C GLU A 187 -16.39 -14.97 7.44
N ASN A 188 -16.34 -15.84 6.43
CA ASN A 188 -17.46 -16.14 5.54
C ASN A 188 -17.96 -17.58 5.74
N SER A 189 -19.10 -17.73 6.42
CA SER A 189 -19.74 -19.04 6.65
C SER A 189 -20.19 -19.79 5.39
N SER A 190 -20.14 -19.13 4.23
CA SER A 190 -20.47 -19.69 2.91
C SER A 190 -19.23 -20.11 2.14
N SER A 191 -18.04 -19.92 2.73
CA SER A 191 -16.78 -20.36 2.15
C SER A 191 -16.74 -21.88 2.06
N GLU A 192 -15.98 -22.39 1.12
CA GLU A 192 -15.76 -23.83 0.99
C GLU A 192 -14.64 -24.28 1.93
N SER A 193 -14.52 -25.59 2.16
CA SER A 193 -13.36 -26.12 2.88
C SER A 193 -12.07 -25.82 2.11
N ILE A 194 -10.95 -25.75 2.82
CA ILE A 194 -9.62 -25.57 2.20
C ILE A 194 -9.35 -26.70 1.19
N GLU A 195 -9.73 -27.93 1.53
CA GLU A 195 -9.68 -29.11 0.65
C GLU A 195 -10.35 -28.83 -0.70
N LYS A 196 -11.66 -28.52 -0.69
CA LYS A 196 -12.43 -28.31 -1.91
C LYS A 196 -11.93 -27.11 -2.71
N TYR A 197 -11.60 -26.02 -2.01
CA TYR A 197 -11.00 -24.84 -2.66
C TYR A 197 -9.69 -25.21 -3.37
N LEU A 198 -8.85 -26.04 -2.72
CA LEU A 198 -7.56 -26.43 -3.26
C LEU A 198 -7.71 -27.38 -4.46
N GLU A 199 -8.65 -28.31 -4.44
CA GLU A 199 -8.97 -29.17 -5.59
C GLU A 199 -9.33 -28.35 -6.84
N GLU A 200 -10.23 -27.37 -6.68
CA GLU A 200 -10.64 -26.48 -7.77
C GLU A 200 -9.46 -25.66 -8.29
N LYS A 201 -8.59 -25.19 -7.37
CA LYS A 201 -7.39 -24.43 -7.73
C LYS A 201 -6.35 -25.26 -8.44
N ILE A 202 -6.10 -26.49 -8.00
CA ILE A 202 -5.17 -27.41 -8.66
C ILE A 202 -5.62 -27.64 -10.11
N GLU A 203 -6.91 -27.90 -10.33
CA GLU A 203 -7.45 -28.09 -11.68
C GLU A 203 -7.28 -26.83 -12.56
N PHE A 204 -7.54 -25.65 -11.99
CA PHE A 204 -7.28 -24.38 -12.66
C PHE A 204 -5.80 -24.21 -13.02
N TRP A 205 -4.87 -24.55 -12.12
CA TRP A 205 -3.43 -24.44 -12.36
C TRP A 205 -2.96 -25.40 -13.46
N ILE A 206 -3.42 -26.66 -13.44
CA ILE A 206 -3.12 -27.65 -14.49
C ILE A 206 -3.60 -27.13 -15.86
N ASN A 207 -4.85 -26.66 -15.94
CA ASN A 207 -5.41 -26.11 -17.18
C ASN A 207 -4.59 -24.91 -17.69
N LYS A 208 -4.17 -24.01 -16.79
CA LYS A 208 -3.29 -22.88 -17.12
C LYS A 208 -1.92 -23.31 -17.64
N LEU A 209 -1.33 -24.36 -17.09
CA LEU A 209 -0.06 -24.92 -17.53
C LEU A 209 -0.21 -25.64 -18.88
N MET A 210 -1.36 -26.25 -19.15
CA MET A 210 -1.67 -26.94 -20.41
C MET A 210 -1.91 -25.98 -21.59
N VAL A 211 -2.55 -24.83 -21.36
CA VAL A 211 -2.88 -23.83 -22.41
C VAL A 211 -1.65 -23.02 -22.87
N LYS A 212 -0.59 -22.93 -22.06
CA LYS A 212 0.71 -22.40 -22.50
C LYS A 212 1.41 -23.45 -23.39
N ASN A 213 1.18 -23.36 -24.71
CA ASN A 213 1.99 -23.97 -25.76
C ASN A 213 2.77 -22.88 -26.50
#